data_AF-A0A7X9FGL3-F1
#
_entry.id   AF-A0A7X9FGL3-F1
#
_cell.length_a   1.000
_cell.length_b   1.000
_cell.length_c   1.000
_cell.angle_alpha   90.00
_cell.angle_beta   90.00
_cell.angle_gamma   90.00
#
_symmetry.space_group_name_H-M   'P 1'
#
loop_
_entity.id
_entity.type
_entity.pdbx_description
1 polymer ?
#
loop_
_entity_poly.entity_id
_entity_poly.type
_entity_poly.pdbx_seq_one_letter_code
_entity_poly.pdbx_strand_id
1 'polypeptide(L)'
;MRREIPLAITFIVGIVFALVYFIPHRPFSDFQRLFGDWFGIISAFAIWLGALNLMKISLLKLVRGQPGRWYAVIIIASFLTVAFFGFFEGFRGLTAQPPYSYRDAGTMFNWLYQ
;
A
#
# COMPACT_ATOMS: atom_id res chain seq x y z
N MET A 1 28.40 -14.62 6.88
CA MET A 1 29.05 -13.42 6.32
C MET A 1 28.33 -12.74 5.14
N ARG A 2 28.02 -13.34 3.98
CA ARG A 2 27.33 -12.61 2.86
C ARG A 2 25.91 -12.09 3.18
N ARG A 3 25.23 -12.63 4.21
CA ARG A 3 23.89 -12.20 4.64
C ARG A 3 23.88 -11.36 5.92
N GLU A 4 24.95 -11.37 6.69
CA GLU A 4 25.05 -10.63 7.97
C GLU A 4 25.20 -9.13 7.72
N ILE A 5 25.97 -8.72 6.70
CA ILE A 5 26.18 -7.31 6.37
C ILE A 5 24.86 -6.64 5.94
N PRO A 6 24.08 -7.18 4.97
CA PRO A 6 22.78 -6.62 4.63
C PRO A 6 21.82 -6.54 5.82
N LEU A 7 21.81 -7.57 6.68
CA LEU A 7 20.91 -7.66 7.82
C LEU A 7 21.28 -6.66 8.93
N ALA A 8 22.57 -6.44 9.16
CA ALA A 8 23.05 -5.40 10.08
C ALA A 8 22.68 -4.00 9.58
N ILE A 9 22.79 -3.75 8.26
CA ILE A 9 22.40 -2.47 7.66
C ILE A 9 20.90 -2.23 7.86
N THR A 10 20.04 -3.19 7.50
CA THR A 10 18.58 -3.01 7.66
C THR A 10 18.18 -2.85 9.13
N PHE A 11 18.84 -3.56 10.04
CA PHE A 11 18.62 -3.44 11.48
C PHE A 11 18.96 -2.05 12.00
N ILE A 12 20.16 -1.53 11.68
CA ILE A 12 20.60 -0.19 12.10
C ILE A 12 19.68 0.88 11.52
N VAL A 13 19.36 0.77 10.22
CA VAL A 13 18.46 1.70 9.54
C VAL A 13 17.06 1.69 10.19
N GLY A 14 16.54 0.52 10.55
CA GLY A 14 15.27 0.39 11.26
C GLY A 14 15.27 1.07 12.64
N ILE A 15 16.36 0.91 13.42
CA ILE A 15 16.53 1.60 14.71
C ILE A 15 16.58 3.11 14.51
N VAL A 16 17.33 3.61 13.51
CA VAL A 16 17.42 5.04 13.21
C VAL A 16 16.03 5.60 12.88
N PHE A 17 15.24 4.92 12.04
CA PHE A 17 13.88 5.34 11.74
C PHE A 17 12.97 5.40 12.97
N ALA A 18 13.06 4.38 13.84
CA ALA A 18 12.31 4.38 15.09
C ALA A 18 12.69 5.58 15.98
N LEU A 19 13.98 5.86 16.14
CA LEU A 19 14.46 7.00 16.95
C LEU A 19 14.04 8.35 16.37
N VAL A 20 14.13 8.54 15.04
CA VAL A 20 13.71 9.79 14.37
C VAL A 20 12.22 10.06 14.58
N TYR A 21 11.38 9.01 14.59
CA TYR A 21 9.95 9.16 14.84
C TYR A 21 9.63 9.66 16.26
N PHE A 22 10.36 9.19 17.27
CA PHE A 22 10.14 9.57 18.67
C PHE A 22 10.87 10.86 19.11
N ILE A 23 11.91 11.29 18.39
CA ILE A 23 12.75 12.44 18.75
C ILE A 23 12.69 13.51 17.64
N PRO A 24 11.62 14.32 17.57
CA PRO A 24 11.47 15.35 16.54
C PRO A 24 12.16 16.68 16.93
N HIS A 25 13.49 16.69 17.04
CA HIS A 25 14.27 17.94 17.19
C HIS A 25 15.17 18.19 15.96
N ARG A 26 15.42 19.45 15.59
CA ARG A 26 16.38 19.79 14.52
C ARG A 26 17.77 19.25 14.91
N PRO A 27 18.53 18.52 14.07
CA PRO A 27 18.43 18.35 12.61
C PRO A 27 17.62 17.13 12.11
N PHE A 28 17.02 16.32 13.00
CA PHE A 28 16.31 15.09 12.63
C PHE A 28 15.01 15.35 11.84
N SER A 29 14.44 16.55 11.93
CA SER A 29 13.28 16.97 11.12
C SER A 29 13.57 17.00 9.62
N ASP A 30 14.80 17.35 9.22
CA ASP A 30 15.17 17.45 7.80
C ASP A 30 15.35 16.07 7.18
N PHE A 31 15.90 15.12 7.95
CA PHE A 31 15.98 13.71 7.57
C PHE A 31 14.59 13.10 7.41
N GLN A 32 13.65 13.37 8.33
CA GLN A 32 12.28 12.88 8.22
C GLN A 32 11.61 13.33 6.91
N ARG A 33 11.81 14.59 6.51
CA ARG A 33 11.30 15.11 5.24
C ARG A 33 11.94 14.40 4.05
N LEU A 34 13.27 14.31 4.02
CA LEU A 34 14.01 13.65 2.95
C LEU A 34 13.54 12.19 2.77
N PHE A 35 13.47 11.42 3.86
CA PHE A 35 13.03 10.04 3.81
C PHE A 35 11.54 9.91 3.47
N GLY A 36 10.70 10.86 3.91
CA GLY A 36 9.29 10.93 3.53
C GLY A 36 9.11 11.08 2.02
N ASP A 37 9.86 11.98 1.40
CA ASP A 37 9.82 12.21 -0.06
C ASP A 37 10.30 10.96 -0.82
N TRP A 38 11.43 10.37 -0.41
CA TRP A 38 11.94 9.13 -0.99
C TRP A 38 10.96 7.97 -0.82
N PHE A 39 10.37 7.80 0.37
CA PHE A 39 9.38 6.76 0.63
C PHE A 39 8.11 6.96 -0.18
N GLY A 40 7.68 8.21 -0.39
CA GLY A 40 6.56 8.55 -1.25
C GLY A 40 6.80 8.10 -2.70
N ILE A 41 7.97 8.39 -3.25
CA ILE A 41 8.35 7.96 -4.61
C ILE A 41 8.36 6.42 -4.70
N ILE A 42 9.01 5.75 -3.75
CA ILE A 42 9.07 4.27 -3.72
C ILE A 42 7.66 3.67 -3.59
N SER A 43 6.82 4.22 -2.72
CA SER A 43 5.46 3.75 -2.47
C SER A 43 4.57 3.88 -3.71
N ALA A 44 4.71 4.98 -4.46
CA ALA A 44 3.97 5.18 -5.70
C ALA A 44 4.25 4.04 -6.69
N PHE A 45 5.52 3.65 -6.88
CA PHE A 45 5.86 2.51 -7.75
C PHE A 45 5.48 1.15 -7.13
N ALA A 46 5.65 0.99 -5.82
CA ALA A 46 5.37 -0.26 -5.12
C ALA A 46 3.90 -0.67 -5.21
N ILE A 47 2.97 0.29 -5.09
CA ILE A 47 1.53 0.03 -5.22
C ILE A 47 1.21 -0.53 -6.61
N TRP A 48 1.75 0.08 -7.67
CA TRP A 48 1.56 -0.41 -9.03
C TRP A 48 2.17 -1.78 -9.25
N LEU A 49 3.40 -2.00 -8.81
CA LEU A 49 4.07 -3.30 -8.92
C LEU A 49 3.31 -4.39 -8.16
N GLY A 50 2.84 -4.10 -6.95
CA GLY A 50 2.05 -5.03 -6.14
C GLY A 50 0.72 -5.39 -6.80
N ALA A 51 -0.04 -4.39 -7.25
CA ALA A 51 -1.31 -4.58 -7.94
C ALA A 51 -1.15 -5.37 -9.24
N LEU A 52 -0.21 -4.97 -10.10
CA LEU A 52 0.03 -5.64 -11.38
C LEU A 52 0.55 -7.05 -11.21
N ASN A 53 1.44 -7.30 -10.24
CA ASN A 53 1.96 -8.64 -9.97
C ASN A 53 0.86 -9.57 -9.45
N LEU A 54 0.03 -9.11 -8.51
CA LEU A 54 -1.11 -9.86 -8.00
C LEU A 54 -2.07 -10.24 -9.14
N MET A 55 -2.42 -9.25 -9.97
CA MET A 55 -3.31 -9.44 -11.11
C MET A 55 -2.73 -10.42 -12.13
N LYS A 56 -1.45 -10.24 -12.49
CA LYS A 56 -0.72 -11.11 -13.44
C LYS A 56 -0.68 -12.56 -12.98
N ILE A 57 -0.28 -12.82 -11.73
CA ILE A 57 -0.17 -14.18 -11.21
C ILE A 57 -1.55 -14.85 -11.16
N SER A 58 -2.56 -14.11 -10.70
CA SER A 58 -3.93 -14.63 -10.60
C SER A 58 -4.52 -14.94 -11.98
N LEU A 59 -4.35 -14.03 -12.95
CA LEU A 59 -4.78 -14.25 -14.34
C LEU A 59 -4.04 -15.42 -14.99
N LEU A 60 -2.73 -15.51 -14.83
CA LEU A 60 -1.95 -16.63 -15.37
C LEU A 60 -2.40 -17.97 -14.77
N LYS A 61 -2.74 -18.00 -13.48
CA LYS A 61 -3.27 -19.20 -12.82
C LYS A 61 -4.62 -19.62 -13.39
N LEU A 62 -5.46 -18.64 -13.71
CA LEU A 62 -6.78 -18.86 -14.33
C LEU A 62 -6.65 -19.37 -15.76
N VAL A 63 -5.86 -18.71 -16.60
CA VAL A 63 -5.65 -19.07 -18.02
C VAL A 63 -4.97 -20.42 -18.17
N ARG A 64 -3.96 -20.71 -17.35
CA ARG A 64 -3.21 -21.98 -17.40
C ARG A 64 -3.95 -23.15 -16.72
N GLY A 65 -5.16 -22.93 -16.19
CA GLY A 65 -5.97 -23.99 -15.58
C GLY A 65 -5.33 -24.69 -14.38
N GLN A 66 -4.45 -23.99 -13.63
CA GLN A 66 -3.70 -24.62 -12.54
C GLN A 66 -4.61 -25.04 -11.37
N PRO A 67 -4.19 -26.04 -10.56
CA PRO A 67 -4.88 -26.39 -9.33
C PRO A 67 -5.04 -25.15 -8.42
N GLY A 68 -6.26 -24.92 -7.96
CA GLY A 68 -6.61 -23.72 -7.20
C GLY A 68 -6.96 -22.48 -8.05
N ARG A 69 -7.37 -22.66 -9.31
CA ARG A 69 -7.92 -21.58 -10.17
C ARG A 69 -9.10 -20.82 -9.53
N TRP A 70 -9.90 -21.49 -8.70
CA TRP A 70 -11.01 -20.85 -8.00
C TRP A 70 -10.55 -19.76 -7.03
N TYR A 71 -9.45 -20.02 -6.29
CA TYR A 71 -8.84 -18.99 -5.43
C TYR A 71 -8.35 -17.78 -6.23
N ALA A 72 -7.82 -18.00 -7.44
CA ALA A 72 -7.41 -16.89 -8.30
C ALA A 72 -8.61 -16.03 -8.73
N VAL A 73 -9.77 -16.63 -9.01
CA VAL A 73 -11.01 -15.88 -9.30
C VAL A 73 -11.43 -15.05 -8.10
N ILE A 74 -11.43 -15.62 -6.90
CA ILE A 74 -11.78 -14.90 -5.67
C ILE A 74 -10.82 -13.72 -5.44
N ILE A 75 -9.51 -13.91 -5.63
CA ILE A 75 -8.51 -12.85 -5.48
C ILE A 75 -8.77 -11.70 -6.46
N ILE A 76 -8.99 -12.02 -7.74
CA ILE A 76 -9.26 -10.99 -8.76
C ILE A 76 -10.56 -10.25 -8.44
N ALA A 77 -11.63 -10.98 -8.11
CA ALA A 77 -12.92 -10.39 -7.77
C ALA A 77 -12.78 -9.46 -6.55
N SER A 78 -12.15 -9.92 -5.48
CA SER A 78 -11.94 -9.13 -4.26
C SER A 78 -11.12 -7.88 -4.54
N PHE A 79 -10.03 -8.01 -5.30
CA PHE A 79 -9.19 -6.88 -5.69
C PHE A 79 -9.98 -5.84 -6.50
N LEU A 80 -10.77 -6.27 -7.48
CA LEU A 80 -11.59 -5.38 -8.30
C LEU A 80 -12.69 -4.70 -7.48
N THR A 81 -13.35 -5.42 -6.57
CA THR A 81 -14.38 -4.85 -5.68
C THR A 81 -13.79 -3.78 -4.78
N VAL A 82 -12.67 -4.06 -4.11
CA VAL A 82 -11.98 -3.08 -3.25
C VAL A 82 -11.52 -1.86 -4.06
N ALA A 83 -10.90 -2.09 -5.22
CA ALA A 83 -10.43 -1.01 -6.08
C ALA A 83 -11.61 -0.15 -6.55
N PHE A 84 -12.70 -0.78 -7.00
CA PHE A 84 -13.89 -0.09 -7.47
C PHE A 84 -14.50 0.80 -6.39
N PHE A 85 -14.74 0.28 -5.18
CA PHE A 85 -15.28 1.09 -4.09
C PHE A 85 -14.33 2.21 -3.66
N GLY A 86 -13.01 1.94 -3.60
CA GLY A 86 -12.02 2.96 -3.28
C GLY A 86 -11.99 4.11 -4.29
N PHE A 87 -11.99 3.80 -5.59
CA PHE A 87 -12.04 4.83 -6.64
C PHE A 87 -13.38 5.56 -6.65
N PHE A 88 -14.50 4.85 -6.55
CA PHE A 88 -15.83 5.42 -6.61
C PHE A 88 -16.09 6.41 -5.46
N GLU A 89 -15.79 6.01 -4.22
CA GLU A 89 -15.92 6.91 -3.05
C GLU A 89 -14.91 8.05 -3.09
N GLY A 90 -13.69 7.80 -3.60
CA GLY A 90 -12.72 8.87 -3.83
C GLY A 90 -13.24 9.94 -4.77
N PHE A 91 -13.79 9.54 -5.93
CA PHE A 91 -14.36 10.48 -6.91
C PHE A 91 -15.61 11.20 -6.39
N ARG A 92 -16.50 10.51 -5.66
CA ARG A 92 -17.68 11.16 -5.05
C ARG A 92 -17.29 12.12 -3.93
N GLY A 93 -16.36 11.73 -3.07
CA GLY A 93 -15.86 12.56 -1.97
C GLY A 93 -15.23 13.87 -2.44
N LEU A 94 -14.55 13.86 -3.60
CA LEU A 94 -13.99 15.05 -4.26
C LEU A 94 -15.06 16.04 -4.76
N THR A 95 -16.25 15.55 -5.09
CA THR A 95 -17.35 16.35 -5.70
C THR A 95 -18.49 16.66 -4.71
N ALA A 96 -18.44 16.10 -3.51
CA ALA A 96 -19.43 16.30 -2.47
C ALA A 96 -19.23 17.61 -1.69
N GLN A 97 -20.32 18.13 -1.13
CA GLN A 97 -20.31 19.25 -0.18
C GLN A 97 -21.01 18.84 1.12
N PRO A 98 -20.29 18.75 2.26
CA PRO A 98 -18.83 18.93 2.41
C PRO A 98 -18.01 17.80 1.76
N PRO A 99 -16.75 18.05 1.35
CA PRO A 99 -15.86 17.01 0.85
C PRO A 99 -15.62 15.96 1.93
N TYR A 100 -15.69 14.68 1.57
CA TYR A 100 -15.34 13.58 2.46
C TYR A 100 -14.24 12.72 1.84
N SER A 101 -13.40 12.13 2.69
CA SER A 101 -12.43 11.13 2.27
C SER A 101 -13.10 9.76 2.16
N TYR A 102 -12.59 8.90 1.29
CA TYR A 102 -13.00 7.49 1.22
C TYR A 102 -12.81 6.74 2.55
N ARG A 103 -12.00 7.28 3.49
CA ARG A 103 -11.80 6.71 4.84
C ARG A 103 -12.84 7.14 5.87
N ASP A 104 -13.68 8.13 5.55
CA ASP A 104 -14.63 8.70 6.52
C ASP A 104 -15.75 7.71 6.88
N ALA A 105 -16.33 7.89 8.06
CA ALA A 105 -17.37 7.00 8.57
C ALA A 105 -18.63 7.08 7.69
N GLY A 106 -19.14 5.93 7.24
CA GLY A 106 -20.35 5.82 6.42
C GLY A 106 -20.11 5.68 4.91
N THR A 107 -18.86 5.72 4.43
CA THR A 107 -18.55 5.39 3.03
C THR A 107 -18.61 3.88 2.79
N MET A 108 -18.90 3.45 1.56
CA MET A 108 -18.88 2.04 1.19
C MET A 108 -17.50 1.40 1.42
N PHE A 109 -16.42 2.19 1.25
CA PHE A 109 -15.07 1.75 1.55
C PHE A 109 -14.89 1.50 3.06
N ASN A 110 -15.34 2.39 3.94
CA ASN A 110 -15.24 2.19 5.38
C ASN A 110 -15.99 0.93 5.83
N TRP A 111 -17.21 0.70 5.31
CA TRP A 111 -18.00 -0.50 5.63
C TRP A 111 -17.32 -1.81 5.22
N LEU A 112 -16.51 -1.80 4.15
CA LEU A 112 -15.75 -2.98 3.72
C LEU A 112 -14.62 -3.36 4.70
N TYR A 113 -14.15 -2.41 5.51
CA TYR A 113 -13.01 -2.56 6.41
C TYR A 113 -13.37 -2.51 7.91
N GLN A 114 -14.63 -2.28 8.26
CA GLN A 114 -15.15 -2.44 9.63
C GLN A 114 -15.38 -3.91 9.97
#